data_AF-A0A2S4PJF0-F1
#
_entry.id   AF-A0A2S4PJF0-F1
#
_cell.length_a   1.000
_cell.length_b   1.000
_cell.length_c   1.000
_cell.angle_alpha   90.00
_cell.angle_beta   90.00
_cell.angle_gamma   90.00
#
_symmetry.space_group_name_H-M   'P 1'
#
loop_
_entity.id
_entity.type
_entity.pdbx_description
1 polymer ?
#
loop_
_entity_poly.entity_id
_entity_poly.type
_entity_poly.pdbx_seq_one_letter_code
_entity_poly.pdbx_strand_id
1 'polypeptide(L)'
;MEGLLDSNGTGLRFNPTDESMLNESKVNQFIQYSINSWKILGYTDDELWLTFKEDFEGWTEVIFDIAHPHVVRNLRDYLRENGVFVTKGPGFRITKSLTEVLQEIKMHNWSQEEIEYQQRCKFNTKQVQPSASIKTEILINEGVKAEL
;
A
#
# COMPACT_ATOMS: atom_id res chain seq x y z
N MET A 1 19.17 -16.72 -6.37
CA MET A 1 19.44 -15.27 -6.35
C MET A 1 19.72 -14.86 -7.79
N GLU A 2 18.71 -15.02 -8.64
CA GLU A 2 18.68 -14.51 -10.02
C GLU A 2 17.98 -13.15 -9.89
N GLY A 3 18.62 -12.02 -10.16
CA GLY A 3 19.22 -11.68 -11.44
C GLY A 3 18.33 -10.55 -11.97
N LEU A 4 18.55 -9.35 -11.45
CA LEU A 4 17.79 -8.11 -11.68
C LEU A 4 17.79 -7.63 -13.14
N LEU A 5 18.19 -8.47 -14.08
CA LEU A 5 18.47 -8.09 -15.44
C LEU A 5 17.84 -9.10 -16.39
N ASP A 6 17.31 -8.61 -17.50
CA ASP A 6 16.89 -9.44 -18.62
C ASP A 6 18.11 -10.16 -19.24
N SER A 7 17.86 -11.01 -20.25
CA SER A 7 18.92 -11.76 -20.95
C SER A 7 20.04 -10.89 -21.53
N ASN A 8 19.82 -9.58 -21.63
CA ASN A 8 20.75 -8.60 -22.18
C ASN A 8 21.45 -7.76 -21.10
N GLY A 9 21.16 -7.96 -19.81
CA GLY A 9 21.82 -7.23 -18.74
C GLY A 9 21.27 -5.82 -18.50
N THR A 10 20.11 -5.45 -19.06
CA THR A 10 19.64 -4.06 -19.15
C THR A 10 18.38 -3.73 -18.35
N GLY A 11 17.90 -4.68 -17.54
CA GLY A 11 16.64 -4.56 -16.80
C GLY A 11 15.43 -4.86 -17.69
N LEU A 12 14.27 -5.13 -17.07
CA LEU A 12 13.04 -5.43 -17.80
C LEU A 12 12.34 -4.12 -18.20
N ARG A 13 12.22 -3.83 -19.50
CA ARG A 13 11.48 -2.67 -20.01
C ARG A 13 10.06 -3.05 -20.42
N PHE A 14 9.10 -2.21 -20.07
CA PHE A 14 7.71 -2.34 -20.51
C PHE A 14 7.30 -1.12 -21.33
N ASN A 15 6.69 -1.34 -22.50
CA ASN A 15 6.11 -0.28 -23.31
C ASN A 15 4.57 -0.39 -23.26
N PRO A 16 3.85 0.56 -22.63
CA PRO A 16 2.39 0.49 -22.52
C PRO A 16 1.66 0.66 -23.85
N THR A 17 2.33 1.12 -24.91
CA THR A 17 1.72 1.26 -26.24
C THR A 17 1.97 0.06 -27.15
N ASP A 18 2.77 -0.91 -26.73
CA ASP A 18 3.06 -2.13 -27.50
C ASP A 18 2.04 -3.22 -27.15
N GLU A 19 1.09 -3.48 -28.05
CA GLU A 19 0.05 -4.50 -27.86
C GLU A 19 0.62 -5.91 -27.59
N SER A 20 1.81 -6.23 -28.08
CA SER A 20 2.46 -7.52 -27.82
C SER A 20 2.87 -7.67 -26.35
N MET A 21 3.01 -6.56 -25.62
CA MET A 21 3.32 -6.51 -24.19
C MET A 21 2.06 -6.52 -23.31
N LEU A 22 0.89 -6.23 -23.87
CA LEU A 22 -0.39 -6.15 -23.16
C LEU A 22 -1.04 -7.53 -22.95
N ASN A 23 -0.34 -8.43 -22.27
CA ASN A 23 -0.89 -9.70 -21.80
C ASN A 23 -0.54 -9.95 -20.34
N GLU A 24 -1.37 -10.76 -19.67
CA GLU A 24 -1.28 -11.00 -18.22
C GLU A 24 0.13 -11.43 -17.78
N SER A 25 0.79 -12.33 -18.52
CA SER A 25 2.11 -12.84 -18.15
C SER A 25 3.17 -11.73 -18.12
N LYS A 26 3.25 -10.92 -19.19
CA LYS A 26 4.24 -9.84 -19.28
C LYS A 26 3.96 -8.70 -18.30
N VAL A 27 2.70 -8.32 -18.14
CA VAL A 27 2.28 -7.29 -17.15
C VAL A 27 2.60 -7.76 -15.73
N ASN A 28 2.30 -9.03 -15.39
CA ASN A 28 2.62 -9.61 -14.10
C ASN A 28 4.13 -9.64 -13.83
N GLN A 29 4.92 -10.07 -14.82
CA GLN A 29 6.38 -10.13 -14.73
C GLN A 29 6.98 -8.75 -14.48
N PHE A 30 6.50 -7.72 -15.20
CA PHE A 30 6.98 -6.36 -15.00
C PHE A 30 6.69 -5.84 -13.59
N ILE A 31 5.46 -5.99 -13.09
CA ILE A 31 5.12 -5.57 -11.72
C ILE A 31 5.99 -6.27 -10.67
N GLN A 32 6.19 -7.59 -10.81
CA GLN A 32 7.02 -8.35 -9.87
C GLN A 32 8.49 -7.95 -9.94
N TYR A 33 9.00 -7.72 -11.15
CA TYR A 33 10.35 -7.23 -11.39
C TYR A 33 10.57 -5.87 -10.71
N SER A 34 9.66 -4.91 -10.88
CA SER A 34 9.78 -3.58 -10.27
C SER A 34 9.79 -3.69 -8.74
N ILE A 35 8.85 -4.43 -8.15
CA ILE A 35 8.82 -4.66 -6.69
C ILE A 35 10.13 -5.28 -6.19
N ASN A 36 10.67 -6.27 -6.89
CA ASN A 36 11.92 -6.93 -6.49
C ASN A 36 13.13 -5.99 -6.61
N SER A 37 13.16 -5.16 -7.66
CA SER A 37 14.20 -4.15 -7.86
C SER A 37 14.21 -3.13 -6.73
N TRP A 38 13.05 -2.56 -6.40
CA TRP A 38 12.93 -1.61 -5.31
C TRP A 38 13.28 -2.22 -3.95
N LYS A 39 12.96 -3.50 -3.72
CA LYS A 39 13.37 -4.23 -2.50
C LYS A 39 14.87 -4.36 -2.37
N ILE A 40 15.56 -4.69 -3.46
CA ILE A 40 17.02 -4.87 -3.46
C ILE A 40 17.73 -3.53 -3.29
N LEU A 41 17.20 -2.48 -3.91
CA LEU A 41 17.73 -1.12 -3.82
C LEU A 41 17.37 -0.41 -2.51
N GLY A 42 16.36 -0.91 -1.79
CA GLY A 42 15.93 -0.37 -0.50
C GLY A 42 15.11 0.91 -0.62
N TYR A 43 14.42 1.12 -1.73
CA TYR A 43 13.63 2.33 -1.97
C TYR A 43 12.41 2.42 -1.05
N THR A 44 12.25 3.59 -0.42
CA THR A 44 11.10 3.94 0.41
C THR A 44 10.66 5.39 0.16
N ASP A 45 9.49 5.75 0.69
CA ASP A 45 8.96 7.11 0.75
C ASP A 45 9.03 7.84 -0.61
N ASP A 46 9.64 9.03 -0.65
CA ASP A 46 9.73 9.87 -1.84
C ASP A 46 10.46 9.18 -3.02
N GLU A 47 11.51 8.39 -2.72
CA GLU A 47 12.30 7.70 -3.75
C GLU A 47 11.49 6.58 -4.41
N LEU A 48 10.74 5.81 -3.60
CA LEU A 48 9.84 4.79 -4.11
C LEU A 48 8.66 5.40 -4.88
N TRP A 49 8.10 6.52 -4.40
CA TRP A 49 7.02 7.21 -5.10
C TRP A 49 7.46 7.73 -6.47
N LEU A 50 8.62 8.38 -6.54
CA LEU A 50 9.16 8.89 -7.80
C LEU A 50 9.47 7.76 -8.77
N THR A 51 10.15 6.72 -8.30
CA THR A 51 10.52 5.57 -9.15
C THR A 51 9.29 4.81 -9.63
N PHE A 52 8.25 4.65 -8.79
CA PHE A 52 6.98 4.07 -9.20
C PHE A 52 6.34 4.85 -10.36
N LYS A 53 6.39 6.20 -10.30
CA LYS A 53 5.85 7.04 -11.37
C LYS A 53 6.66 6.92 -12.67
N GLU A 54 7.98 6.83 -12.57
CA GLU A 54 8.87 6.66 -13.72
C GLU A 54 8.72 5.28 -14.38
N ASP A 55 8.73 4.21 -13.59
CA ASP A 55 8.64 2.83 -14.08
C ASP A 55 7.29 2.52 -14.74
N PHE A 56 6.22 3.16 -14.26
CA PHE A 56 4.85 2.95 -14.72
C PHE A 56 4.30 4.15 -15.51
N GLU A 57 5.18 4.99 -16.06
CA GLU A 57 4.76 6.11 -16.91
C GLU A 57 3.88 5.63 -18.08
N GLY A 58 2.74 6.30 -18.29
CA GLY A 58 1.78 5.95 -19.34
C GLY A 58 0.89 4.75 -19.03
N TRP A 59 1.03 4.10 -17.87
CA TRP A 59 0.09 3.06 -17.44
C TRP A 59 -1.28 3.65 -17.11
N THR A 60 -2.32 2.87 -17.41
CA THR A 60 -3.73 3.22 -17.15
C THR A 60 -4.39 2.12 -16.32
N GLU A 61 -5.59 2.40 -15.80
CA GLU A 61 -6.41 1.39 -15.12
C GLU A 61 -6.58 0.12 -15.96
N VAL A 62 -6.75 0.27 -17.27
CA VAL A 62 -6.93 -0.85 -18.21
C VAL A 62 -5.70 -1.74 -18.24
N ILE A 63 -4.49 -1.16 -18.21
CA ILE A 63 -3.24 -1.94 -18.22
C ILE A 63 -3.07 -2.68 -16.89
N PHE A 64 -3.36 -2.02 -15.76
CA PHE A 64 -3.34 -2.70 -14.46
C PHE A 64 -4.41 -3.80 -14.35
N ASP A 65 -5.58 -3.63 -14.96
CA ASP A 65 -6.66 -4.62 -14.98
C ASP A 65 -6.29 -5.89 -15.78
N ILE A 66 -5.28 -5.84 -16.67
CA ILE A 66 -4.73 -7.02 -17.35
C ILE A 66 -3.97 -7.93 -16.37
N ALA A 67 -3.37 -7.37 -15.33
CA ALA A 67 -2.57 -8.13 -14.38
C ALA A 67 -3.45 -8.97 -13.44
N HIS A 68 -2.89 -10.06 -12.94
CA HIS A 68 -3.60 -10.91 -11.99
C HIS A 68 -3.92 -10.11 -10.70
N PRO A 69 -5.15 -10.18 -10.15
CA PRO A 69 -5.55 -9.36 -9.00
C PRO A 69 -4.66 -9.49 -7.76
N HIS A 70 -4.01 -10.63 -7.56
CA HIS A 70 -3.01 -10.79 -6.49
C HIS A 70 -1.74 -9.97 -6.73
N VAL A 71 -1.27 -9.87 -7.97
CA VAL A 71 -0.07 -9.10 -8.32
C VAL A 71 -0.32 -7.61 -8.12
N VAL A 72 -1.45 -7.09 -8.60
CA VAL A 72 -1.85 -5.69 -8.39
C VAL A 72 -2.01 -5.37 -6.89
N ARG A 73 -2.63 -6.29 -6.12
CA ARG A 73 -2.77 -6.11 -4.67
C ARG A 73 -1.41 -6.06 -3.97
N ASN A 74 -0.48 -6.93 -4.36
CA ASN A 74 0.88 -6.97 -3.82
C ASN A 74 1.64 -5.67 -4.12
N LEU A 75 1.49 -5.12 -5.33
CA LEU A 75 2.04 -3.80 -5.67
C LEU A 75 1.52 -2.70 -4.74
N ARG A 76 0.19 -2.59 -4.59
CA ARG A 76 -0.43 -1.60 -3.70
C ARG A 76 0.07 -1.76 -2.26
N ASP A 77 0.05 -2.98 -1.74
CA ASP A 77 0.42 -3.23 -0.36
C ASP A 77 1.93 -2.96 -0.14
N TYR A 78 2.80 -3.33 -1.08
CA TYR A 78 4.22 -2.98 -1.05
C TYR A 78 4.46 -1.46 -1.00
N LEU A 79 3.81 -0.70 -1.88
CA LEU A 79 3.90 0.77 -1.89
C LEU A 79 3.49 1.36 -0.52
N ARG A 80 2.34 0.95 0.00
CA ARG A 80 1.82 1.43 1.30
C ARG A 80 2.67 1.02 2.49
N GLU A 81 3.32 -0.14 2.42
CA GLU A 81 4.19 -0.61 3.49
C GLU A 81 5.51 0.15 3.56
N ASN A 82 5.91 0.80 2.46
CA ASN A 82 7.17 1.52 2.30
C ASN A 82 6.94 3.03 2.09
N GLY A 83 5.88 3.60 2.66
CA GLY A 83 5.68 5.05 2.76
C GLY A 83 4.82 5.68 1.66
N VAL A 84 4.52 4.97 0.57
CA VAL A 84 3.74 5.54 -0.54
C VAL A 84 2.24 5.34 -0.30
N PHE A 85 1.49 6.43 -0.18
CA PHE A 85 0.06 6.34 0.01
C PHE A 85 -0.63 5.86 -1.28
N VAL A 86 -1.49 4.86 -1.14
CA VAL A 86 -2.37 4.39 -2.22
C VAL A 86 -3.74 4.10 -1.62
N THR A 87 -4.80 4.77 -2.07
CA THR A 87 -6.14 4.65 -1.47
C THR A 87 -6.59 3.18 -1.29
N LYS A 88 -6.98 2.81 -0.06
CA LYS A 88 -7.36 1.45 0.35
C LYS A 88 -8.61 1.48 1.22
N GLY A 89 -9.62 0.70 0.86
CA GLY A 89 -10.85 0.55 1.64
C GLY A 89 -11.94 -0.21 0.89
N PRO A 90 -13.09 -0.49 1.53
CA PRO A 90 -14.24 -1.09 0.87
C PRO A 90 -14.71 -0.22 -0.31
N GLY A 91 -15.03 -0.84 -1.45
CA GLY A 91 -15.54 -0.15 -2.64
C GLY A 91 -14.47 0.54 -3.51
N PHE A 92 -13.22 0.63 -3.05
CA PHE A 92 -12.14 1.19 -3.86
C PHE A 92 -11.54 0.13 -4.81
N ARG A 93 -11.44 0.48 -6.10
CA ARG A 93 -10.73 -0.32 -7.10
C ARG A 93 -9.24 -0.06 -6.98
N ILE A 94 -8.44 -1.12 -6.82
CA ILE A 94 -6.99 -0.99 -6.62
C ILE A 94 -6.31 -0.35 -7.85
N THR A 95 -6.73 -0.73 -9.06
CA THR A 95 -6.17 -0.23 -10.32
C THR A 95 -6.42 1.27 -10.50
N LYS A 96 -7.62 1.73 -10.13
CA LYS A 96 -7.95 3.15 -10.03
C LYS A 96 -7.04 3.87 -9.03
N SER A 97 -6.95 3.38 -7.80
CA SER A 97 -6.09 4.00 -6.78
C SER A 97 -4.63 4.12 -7.21
N LEU A 98 -4.08 3.10 -7.89
CA LEU A 98 -2.70 3.13 -8.41
C LEU A 98 -2.54 4.19 -9.51
N THR A 99 -3.53 4.30 -10.40
CA THR A 99 -3.52 5.28 -11.49
C THR A 99 -3.65 6.70 -10.95
N GLU A 100 -4.44 6.92 -9.90
CA GLU A 100 -4.52 8.22 -9.20
C GLU A 100 -3.14 8.65 -8.69
N VAL A 101 -2.37 7.73 -8.08
CA VAL A 101 -1.00 8.02 -7.61
C VAL A 101 -0.05 8.35 -8.75
N LEU A 102 -0.19 7.71 -9.93
CA LEU A 102 0.59 8.08 -11.11
C LEU A 102 0.31 9.52 -11.60
N GLN A 103 -0.91 10.01 -11.37
CA GLN A 103 -1.34 11.35 -11.75
C GLN A 103 -1.05 12.42 -10.69
N GLU A 104 -0.63 12.03 -9.47
CA GLU A 104 -0.31 12.96 -8.40
C GLU A 104 0.87 13.85 -8.78
N ILE A 105 0.70 15.16 -8.73
CA ILE A 105 1.79 16.12 -8.97
C ILE A 105 2.74 16.15 -7.75
N LYS A 106 2.20 15.94 -6.56
CA LYS A 106 2.92 15.94 -5.28
C LYS A 106 2.48 14.71 -4.48
N MET A 107 3.44 14.05 -3.86
CA MET A 107 3.18 12.90 -2.99
C MET A 107 2.19 13.26 -1.88
N HIS A 108 1.21 12.39 -1.68
CA HIS A 108 0.23 12.52 -0.61
C HIS A 108 0.89 12.38 0.78
N ASN A 109 0.61 13.35 1.65
CA ASN A 109 1.00 13.28 3.05
C ASN A 109 -0.05 12.50 3.83
N TRP A 110 0.38 11.43 4.48
CA TRP A 110 -0.51 10.60 5.29
C TRP A 110 -1.14 11.39 6.43
N SER A 111 -2.46 11.27 6.57
CA SER A 111 -3.16 11.73 7.77
C SER A 111 -2.94 10.76 8.94
N GLN A 112 -3.17 11.24 10.17
CA GLN A 112 -3.06 10.40 11.36
C GLN A 112 -4.02 9.20 11.29
N GLU A 113 -5.25 9.42 10.82
CA GLU A 113 -6.26 8.37 10.65
C GLU A 113 -5.84 7.32 9.61
N GLU A 114 -5.16 7.73 8.54
CA GLU A 114 -4.64 6.84 7.50
C GLU A 114 -3.50 5.97 8.01
N ILE A 115 -2.61 6.54 8.82
CA ILE A 115 -1.53 5.82 9.50
C ILE A 115 -2.12 4.78 10.44
N GLU A 116 -3.08 5.16 11.27
CA GLU A 116 -3.78 4.25 12.19
C GLU A 116 -4.54 3.15 11.43
N TYR A 117 -5.19 3.48 10.32
CA TYR A 117 -5.82 2.48 9.46
C TYR A 117 -4.81 1.47 8.90
N GLN A 118 -3.67 1.94 8.41
CA GLN A 118 -2.61 1.07 7.90
C GLN A 118 -2.02 0.16 8.99
N GLN A 119 -1.78 0.69 10.18
CA GLN A 119 -1.31 -0.08 11.33
C GLN A 119 -2.33 -1.16 11.73
N ARG A 120 -3.62 -0.80 11.86
CA ARG A 120 -4.69 -1.77 12.15
C ARG A 120 -4.77 -2.91 11.13
N CYS A 121 -4.57 -2.62 9.84
CA CYS A 121 -4.58 -3.65 8.79
C CYS A 121 -3.46 -4.68 8.93
N LYS A 122 -2.39 -4.38 9.68
CA LYS A 122 -1.28 -5.30 9.97
C LYS A 122 -1.50 -6.13 11.24
N PHE A 123 -2.48 -5.78 12.08
CA PHE A 123 -2.80 -6.53 13.27
C PHE A 123 -3.86 -7.61 12.96
N ASN A 124 -3.54 -8.88 13.22
CA ASN A 124 -4.46 -10.03 13.09
C ASN A 124 -5.59 -10.04 14.12
N THR A 125 -5.81 -8.95 14.83
CA THR A 125 -6.78 -8.86 15.91
C THR A 125 -8.16 -8.58 15.33
N LYS A 126 -8.88 -9.65 14.97
CA LYS A 126 -10.30 -9.71 15.34
C LYS A 126 -10.37 -9.71 16.87
N GLN A 127 -10.07 -8.59 17.50
CA GLN A 127 -10.34 -8.38 18.90
C GLN A 127 -11.86 -8.33 19.03
N VAL A 128 -12.40 -9.41 19.59
CA VAL A 128 -13.67 -9.38 20.30
C VAL A 128 -13.60 -8.16 21.21
N GLN A 129 -14.43 -7.17 20.93
CA GLN A 129 -14.56 -6.01 21.80
C GLN A 129 -14.92 -6.55 23.19
N PRO A 130 -14.22 -6.17 24.27
CA PRO A 130 -14.74 -6.41 25.61
C PRO A 130 -16.09 -5.68 25.68
N SER A 131 -17.18 -6.41 25.87
CA SER A 131 -18.49 -5.81 26.06
C SER A 131 -18.39 -4.83 27.23
N ALA A 132 -18.70 -3.57 26.98
CA ALA A 132 -18.75 -2.54 28.01
C ALA A 132 -19.68 -2.97 29.16
N SER A 133 -19.10 -3.27 30.31
CA SER A 133 -19.67 -3.29 31.66
C SER A 133 -18.48 -3.64 32.56
N ILE A 134 -17.91 -2.72 33.34
CA ILE A 134 -18.53 -2.07 34.49
C ILE A 134 -17.79 -0.75 34.73
N LYS A 135 -18.51 0.38 34.66
CA LYS A 135 -18.16 1.56 35.44
C LYS A 135 -18.66 1.31 36.86
N THR A 136 -17.75 1.03 37.80
CA THR A 136 -18.01 1.30 39.22
C THR A 136 -16.88 2.17 39.74
N GLU A 137 -16.88 3.42 39.30
CA GLU A 137 -16.46 4.53 40.16
C GLU A 137 -17.74 5.22 40.61
N ILE A 138 -18.38 4.64 41.63
CA ILE A 138 -19.16 5.45 42.57
C ILE A 138 -18.19 5.77 43.69
N LEU A 139 -17.58 6.96 43.56
CA LEU A 139 -17.45 7.98 44.60
C LEU A 139 -17.33 7.36 46.01
N ILE A 140 -16.12 7.16 46.53
CA ILE A 140 -15.43 8.17 47.37
C ILE A 140 -16.41 9.21 47.92
N ASN A 141 -17.14 8.84 48.96
CA ASN A 141 -17.62 9.74 49.99
C ASN A 141 -18.02 8.91 51.20
N GLU A 142 -17.12 8.82 52.18
CA GLU A 142 -17.38 9.01 53.61
C GLU A 142 -16.15 8.53 54.40
N GLY A 143 -15.13 9.39 54.37
CA GLY A 143 -14.08 9.39 55.36
C GLY A 143 -14.02 10.77 56.01
N VAL A 144 -14.34 10.80 57.32
CA VAL A 144 -13.91 11.80 58.32
C VAL A 144 -14.74 13.08 58.50
N LYS A 145 -15.54 13.09 59.58
CA LYS A 145 -15.61 14.11 60.66
C LYS A 145 -16.28 13.41 61.87
N ALA A 146 -15.59 12.94 62.92
CA ALA A 146 -14.88 13.65 63.99
C ALA A 146 -15.76 14.59 64.84
N GLU A 147 -15.93 14.21 66.11
CA GLU A 147 -16.05 15.03 67.34
C GLU A 147 -17.33 15.84 67.61
N LEU A 148 -18.19 15.34 68.50
CA LEU A 148 -18.38 15.77 69.92
C LEU A 148 -19.55 15.02 70.57
#